data_AF-A0A4R1KRM3-F1
#
_entry.id   AF-A0A4R1KRM3-F1
#
_cell.length_a   1.000
_cell.length_b   1.000
_cell.length_c   1.000
_cell.angle_alpha   90.00
_cell.angle_beta   90.00
_cell.angle_gamma   90.00
#
_symmetry.space_group_name_H-M   'P 1'
#
loop_
_entity.id
_entity.type
_entity.pdbx_description
1 polymer ?
#
loop_
_entity_poly.entity_id
_entity_poly.type
_entity_poly.pdbx_seq_one_letter_code
_entity_poly.pdbx_strand_id
1 'polypeptide(L)'
;MPSITEFFFQLKAFDFVPLTNKNVSYYMIQSMTGYGKSVLQLPTKKITIELKSLNSKNLDLNVRMPSMYRAKELDIRKLIAKHLVRGKVDFSLYVEITGEDTSSKINKTVVKEYINQLKDVVDGDETELLKMAIRLPDAVTTERDDIDDDEWKSIESEIDTALNHIKTYRADEGQILKQDFENRIATLRDLLNKVIEMDPDRIDGVRARLEKGIADIKEKVDENRFEQELVYYIEKFDITEEKVRLDNHLNYFISSLNSDDSNGKKLGFISQEIGREINTIGAKSNYAPMQKLVVQMKDELEKIKEQMLNVL
;
A
#
# COMPACT_ATOMS: atom_id res chain seq x y z
N MET A 1 17.83 15.49 55.31
CA MET A 1 16.85 14.81 54.44
C MET A 1 15.54 15.56 54.57
N PRO A 2 15.07 16.30 53.55
CA PRO A 2 13.79 17.00 53.62
C PRO A 2 12.65 15.99 53.47
N SER A 3 11.55 16.24 54.19
CA SER A 3 10.37 15.39 54.25
C SER A 3 9.64 15.30 52.90
N ILE A 4 9.05 14.13 52.63
CA ILE A 4 8.28 13.75 51.42
C ILE A 4 7.18 14.77 51.04
N THR A 5 6.77 15.63 51.96
CA THR A 5 5.75 16.67 51.76
C THR A 5 6.25 17.92 51.00
N GLU A 6 7.55 18.21 50.96
CA GLU A 6 8.10 19.37 50.24
C GLU A 6 8.29 19.12 48.73
N PHE A 7 8.31 17.87 48.28
CA PHE A 7 8.44 17.54 46.86
C PHE A 7 7.12 17.73 46.08
N PHE A 8 5.98 17.76 46.78
CA PHE A 8 4.66 17.87 46.15
C PHE A 8 4.21 19.31 45.85
N PHE A 9 4.89 20.32 46.39
CA PHE A 9 4.52 21.73 46.19
C PHE A 9 5.26 22.41 45.01
N GLN A 10 6.21 21.73 44.38
CA GLN A 10 6.96 22.28 43.23
C GLN A 10 6.44 21.86 41.85
N LEU A 11 5.34 21.11 41.78
CA LEU A 11 4.73 20.63 40.51
C LEU A 11 3.43 21.35 40.12
N LYS A 12 3.02 22.39 40.86
CA LYS A 12 1.86 23.24 40.52
C LYS A 12 2.26 24.63 40.05
N ALA A 13 2.99 24.69 38.94
CA ALA A 13 3.17 25.91 38.16
C ALA A 13 3.69 25.55 36.76
N PHE A 14 2.88 24.81 36.00
CA PHE A 14 3.01 24.82 34.54
C PHE A 14 1.66 25.22 33.98
N ASP A 15 1.60 26.47 33.53
CA ASP A 15 0.46 27.05 32.85
C ASP A 15 0.01 26.14 31.71
N PHE A 16 -1.25 25.75 31.75
CA PHE A 16 -1.96 25.10 30.66
C PHE A 16 -2.14 26.15 29.55
N VAL A 17 -1.14 26.27 28.68
CA VAL A 17 -1.30 26.91 27.38
C VAL A 17 -1.99 25.89 26.47
N PRO A 18 -3.19 26.16 25.91
CA PRO A 18 -3.79 25.26 24.96
C PRO A 18 -2.92 25.27 23.69
N LEU A 19 -2.26 24.15 23.40
CA LEU A 19 -1.59 23.91 22.13
C LEU A 19 -2.65 23.81 21.03
N THR A 20 -3.01 24.95 20.45
CA THR A 20 -3.75 25.04 19.20
C THR A 20 -2.92 24.45 18.07
N ASN A 21 -3.49 23.46 17.37
CA ASN A 21 -3.10 22.96 16.05
C ASN A 21 -1.58 22.91 15.76
N LYS A 22 -0.92 21.89 16.30
CA LYS A 22 0.20 21.27 15.58
C LYS A 22 -0.31 19.97 15.00
N ASN A 23 -0.23 19.83 13.68
CA ASN A 23 -0.43 18.58 12.96
C ASN A 23 0.33 17.46 13.67
N VAL A 24 -0.37 16.69 14.49
CA VAL A 24 0.15 15.43 15.02
C VAL A 24 0.10 14.49 13.82
N SER A 25 1.15 14.52 13.01
CA SER A 25 1.43 13.47 12.06
C SER A 25 1.76 12.23 12.88
N TYR A 26 0.72 11.50 13.32
CA TYR A 26 0.90 10.09 13.60
C TYR A 26 1.52 9.52 12.33
N TYR A 27 2.78 9.10 12.39
CA TYR A 27 3.44 8.43 11.27
C TYR A 27 2.73 7.08 11.10
N MET A 28 1.68 7.13 10.30
CA MET A 28 0.82 6.01 9.98
C MET A 28 1.43 5.28 8.79
N ILE A 29 1.34 3.94 8.82
CA ILE A 29 1.64 3.14 7.64
C ILE A 29 0.89 3.72 6.44
N GLN A 30 1.54 3.78 5.28
CA GLN A 30 0.90 4.25 4.06
C GLN A 30 0.57 3.06 3.18
N SER A 31 -0.61 3.10 2.56
CA SER A 31 -0.93 2.17 1.49
C SER A 31 -0.16 2.52 0.21
N MET A 32 0.14 1.51 -0.62
CA MET A 32 0.68 1.72 -1.96
C MET A 32 -0.42 2.06 -2.99
N THR A 33 -1.67 1.71 -2.72
CA THR A 33 -2.82 2.04 -3.56
C THR A 33 -3.31 3.45 -3.27
N GLY A 34 -3.73 4.17 -4.30
CA GLY A 34 -4.15 5.55 -4.11
C GLY A 34 -4.86 6.13 -5.31
N TYR A 35 -5.72 7.10 -5.03
CA TYR A 35 -6.44 7.87 -6.01
C TYR A 35 -6.36 9.37 -5.73
N GLY A 36 -6.07 10.15 -6.76
CA GLY A 36 -6.13 11.61 -6.73
C GLY A 36 -6.83 12.13 -7.96
N LYS A 37 -7.75 13.07 -7.79
CA LYS A 37 -8.42 13.75 -8.89
C LYS A 37 -8.50 15.24 -8.61
N SER A 38 -8.29 16.04 -9.64
CA SER A 38 -8.55 17.47 -9.64
C SER A 38 -9.14 17.91 -10.97
N VAL A 39 -9.85 19.04 -10.96
CA VAL A 39 -10.52 19.59 -12.14
C VAL A 39 -10.24 21.07 -12.18
N LEU A 40 -9.57 21.51 -13.25
CA LEU A 40 -9.38 22.91 -13.59
C LEU A 40 -10.46 23.34 -14.58
N GLN A 41 -11.19 24.39 -14.24
CA GLN A 41 -12.15 25.02 -15.15
C GLN A 41 -11.55 26.32 -15.69
N LEU A 42 -11.29 26.36 -17.00
CA LEU A 42 -10.88 27.56 -17.72
C LEU A 42 -12.05 28.08 -18.57
N PRO A 43 -11.98 29.32 -19.10
CA PRO A 43 -13.07 29.91 -19.88
C PRO A 43 -13.47 29.09 -21.13
N THR A 44 -12.50 28.49 -21.82
CA THR A 44 -12.70 27.78 -23.09
C THR A 44 -12.57 26.26 -22.98
N LYS A 45 -12.10 25.75 -21.83
CA LYS A 45 -11.82 24.33 -21.63
C LYS A 45 -11.91 23.92 -20.17
N LYS A 46 -12.15 22.64 -19.97
CA LYS A 46 -12.11 21.95 -18.69
C LYS A 46 -11.01 20.90 -18.73
N ILE A 47 -10.11 20.94 -17.76
CA ILE A 47 -8.98 20.02 -17.66
C ILE A 47 -9.20 19.14 -16.43
N THR A 48 -9.24 17.84 -16.61
CA THR A 48 -9.34 16.87 -15.52
C THR A 48 -8.00 16.15 -15.38
N ILE A 49 -7.43 16.21 -14.18
CA ILE A 49 -6.20 15.50 -13.84
C ILE A 49 -6.57 14.34 -12.92
N GLU A 50 -6.08 13.16 -13.25
CA GLU A 50 -6.31 11.93 -12.52
C GLU A 50 -4.98 11.21 -12.26
N LEU A 51 -4.78 10.78 -11.02
CA LEU A 51 -3.65 9.99 -10.56
C LEU A 51 -4.19 8.70 -9.93
N LYS A 52 -3.80 7.57 -10.48
CA LYS A 52 -4.08 6.24 -9.93
C LYS A 52 -2.77 5.57 -9.57
N SER A 53 -2.64 5.06 -8.36
CA SER A 53 -1.48 4.29 -7.92
C SER A 53 -1.88 2.87 -7.56
N LEU A 54 -1.08 1.92 -8.02
CA LEU A 54 -1.16 0.51 -7.66
C LEU A 54 0.17 0.04 -7.07
N ASN A 55 0.13 -1.11 -6.38
CA ASN A 55 1.30 -1.74 -5.82
C ASN A 55 2.32 -2.11 -6.91
N SER A 56 3.56 -1.65 -6.74
CA SER A 56 4.71 -2.06 -7.54
C SER A 56 6.00 -1.79 -6.78
N LYS A 57 7.00 -2.67 -6.95
CA LYS A 57 8.29 -2.62 -6.26
C LYS A 57 9.07 -1.32 -6.54
N ASN A 58 8.97 -0.82 -7.78
CA ASN A 58 9.61 0.39 -8.25
C ASN A 58 8.54 1.39 -8.71
N LEU A 59 8.91 2.67 -8.78
CA LEU A 59 8.08 3.67 -9.44
C LEU A 59 8.02 3.37 -10.94
N ASP A 60 6.82 3.05 -11.43
CA ASP A 60 6.53 2.89 -12.85
C ASP A 60 5.46 3.92 -13.25
N LEU A 61 5.85 4.94 -14.02
CA LEU A 61 4.99 6.06 -14.35
C LEU A 61 4.48 5.95 -15.79
N ASN A 62 3.18 5.78 -15.93
CA ASN A 62 2.47 5.87 -17.20
C ASN A 62 1.76 7.23 -17.29
N VAL A 63 2.09 8.01 -18.32
CA VAL A 63 1.56 9.36 -18.50
C VAL A 63 0.71 9.42 -19.75
N ARG A 64 -0.57 9.71 -19.59
CA ARG A 64 -1.55 9.87 -20.68
C ARG A 64 -1.99 11.32 -20.74
N MET A 65 -1.75 11.98 -21.86
CA MET A 65 -2.17 13.37 -22.07
C MET A 65 -2.37 13.68 -23.57
N PRO A 66 -3.16 14.73 -23.91
CA PRO A 66 -3.28 15.26 -25.27
C PRO A 66 -1.93 15.71 -25.84
N SER A 67 -1.81 15.67 -27.16
CA SER A 67 -0.59 16.05 -27.88
C SER A 67 -0.12 17.48 -27.57
N MET A 68 -1.05 18.39 -27.26
CA MET A 68 -0.76 19.80 -26.96
C MET A 68 0.11 19.99 -25.70
N TYR A 69 0.06 19.09 -24.72
CA TYR A 69 0.86 19.20 -23.48
C TYR A 69 2.12 18.35 -23.46
N ARG A 70 2.41 17.60 -24.53
CA ARG A 70 3.55 16.66 -24.54
C ARG A 70 4.90 17.31 -24.23
N ALA A 71 5.06 18.59 -24.59
CA ALA A 71 6.28 19.35 -24.27
C ALA A 71 6.57 19.40 -22.76
N LYS A 72 5.54 19.32 -21.91
CA LYS A 72 5.63 19.38 -20.44
C LYS A 72 5.64 18.00 -19.78
N GLU A 73 5.66 16.91 -20.55
CA GLU A 73 5.64 15.55 -19.99
C GLU A 73 6.80 15.33 -19.01
N LEU A 74 8.01 15.75 -19.38
CA LEU A 74 9.20 15.56 -18.55
C LEU A 74 9.07 16.26 -17.18
N ASP A 75 8.45 17.43 -17.14
CA ASP A 75 8.24 18.20 -15.92
C ASP A 75 7.22 17.51 -15.01
N ILE A 76 6.13 17.00 -15.58
CA ILE A 76 5.13 16.18 -14.88
C ILE A 76 5.79 14.93 -14.27
N ARG A 77 6.63 14.24 -15.04
CA ARG A 77 7.33 13.04 -14.55
C ARG A 77 8.20 13.37 -13.34
N LYS A 78 8.96 14.47 -13.38
CA LYS A 78 9.81 14.92 -12.26
C LYS A 78 8.99 15.28 -11.03
N LEU A 79 7.88 16.00 -11.22
CA LEU A 79 7.00 16.42 -10.13
C LEU A 79 6.40 15.20 -9.41
N ILE A 80 5.87 14.24 -10.16
CA ILE A 80 5.30 13.01 -9.59
C ILE A 80 6.39 12.17 -8.90
N ALA A 81 7.55 11.99 -9.53
CA ALA A 81 8.64 11.19 -8.96
C ALA A 81 9.22 11.78 -7.66
N LYS A 82 9.13 13.11 -7.48
CA LYS A 82 9.50 13.77 -6.22
C LYS A 82 8.53 13.45 -5.07
N HIS A 83 7.27 13.16 -5.38
CA HIS A 83 6.21 12.94 -4.38
C HIS A 83 5.88 11.46 -4.16
N LEU A 84 6.03 10.62 -5.19
CA LEU A 84 5.72 9.19 -5.16
C LEU A 84 6.98 8.38 -5.46
N VAL A 85 7.50 7.68 -4.46
CA VAL A 85 8.78 6.93 -4.56
C VAL A 85 8.57 5.49 -5.05
N ARG A 86 7.38 4.93 -4.83
CA ARG A 86 7.00 3.56 -5.20
C ARG A 86 5.56 3.47 -5.71
N GLY A 87 5.32 2.44 -6.52
CA GLY A 87 4.03 2.11 -7.10
C GLY A 87 4.01 2.27 -8.61
N LYS A 88 3.05 1.58 -9.25
CA LYS A 88 2.70 1.84 -10.64
C LYS A 88 1.69 2.97 -10.65
N VAL A 89 2.09 4.10 -11.21
CA VAL A 89 1.31 5.35 -11.21
C VAL A 89 0.85 5.64 -12.63
N ASP A 90 -0.47 5.62 -12.82
CA ASP A 90 -1.15 6.09 -14.01
C ASP A 90 -1.56 7.56 -13.80
N PHE A 91 -0.90 8.47 -14.51
CA PHE A 91 -1.29 9.87 -14.63
C PHE A 91 -2.10 10.04 -15.92
N SER A 92 -3.26 10.67 -15.82
CA SER A 92 -4.08 11.04 -16.97
C SER A 92 -4.48 12.49 -16.90
N LEU A 93 -4.21 13.24 -17.96
CA LEU A 93 -4.72 14.59 -18.19
C LEU A 93 -5.74 14.52 -19.32
N TYR A 94 -6.97 14.92 -19.04
CA TYR A 94 -8.06 14.98 -20.02
C TYR A 94 -8.46 16.43 -20.24
N VAL A 95 -8.59 16.85 -21.49
CA VAL A 95 -9.09 18.17 -21.84
C VAL A 95 -10.40 18.05 -22.60
N GLU A 96 -11.42 18.69 -22.06
CA GLU A 96 -12.73 18.85 -22.67
C GLU A 96 -12.84 20.31 -23.10
N ILE A 97 -13.06 20.55 -24.40
CA ILE A 97 -13.24 21.91 -24.92
C ILE A 97 -14.70 22.29 -24.67
N THR A 98 -14.91 23.36 -23.90
CA THR A 98 -16.24 23.79 -23.44
C THR A 98 -16.72 25.08 -24.12
N GLY A 99 -15.92 25.66 -25.02
CA GLY A 99 -16.27 26.82 -25.85
C GLY A 99 -16.05 26.58 -27.35
N GLU A 100 -16.44 27.54 -28.19
CA GLU A 100 -16.11 27.50 -29.62
C GLU A 100 -14.60 27.68 -29.81
N ASP A 101 -13.92 26.62 -30.22
CA ASP A 101 -12.50 26.61 -30.53
C ASP A 101 -12.27 27.42 -31.82
N THR A 102 -11.87 28.67 -31.68
CA THR A 102 -11.58 29.59 -32.80
C THR A 102 -10.18 29.36 -33.40
N SER A 103 -9.45 28.32 -32.96
CA SER A 103 -8.07 28.02 -33.39
C SER A 103 -7.95 27.33 -34.75
N SER A 104 -9.07 26.93 -35.37
CA SER A 104 -9.07 26.35 -36.72
C SER A 104 -8.78 27.43 -37.75
N LYS A 105 -7.53 27.47 -38.25
CA LYS A 105 -7.09 28.38 -39.30
C LYS A 105 -7.01 27.64 -40.63
N ILE A 106 -7.41 28.32 -41.71
CA ILE A 106 -7.19 27.80 -43.06
C ILE A 106 -5.69 27.85 -43.36
N ASN A 107 -5.10 26.71 -43.73
CA ASN A 107 -3.74 26.65 -44.23
C ASN A 107 -3.71 27.20 -45.65
N LYS A 108 -3.55 28.52 -45.76
CA LYS A 108 -3.61 29.24 -47.04
C LYS A 108 -2.61 28.71 -48.06
N THR A 109 -1.47 28.20 -47.63
CA THR A 109 -0.43 27.65 -48.52
C THR A 109 -0.92 26.35 -49.15
N VAL A 110 -1.33 25.39 -48.33
CA VAL A 110 -1.84 24.08 -48.78
C VAL A 110 -3.10 24.25 -49.64
N VAL A 111 -4.03 25.11 -49.22
CA VAL A 111 -5.26 25.37 -49.99
C VAL A 111 -4.96 25.98 -51.36
N LYS A 112 -4.01 26.92 -51.45
CA LYS A 112 -3.59 27.48 -52.75
C LYS A 112 -2.93 26.45 -53.65
N GLU A 113 -2.10 25.59 -53.07
CA GLU A 113 -1.40 24.54 -53.82
C GLU A 113 -2.38 23.52 -54.38
N TYR A 114 -3.38 23.11 -53.60
CA TYR A 114 -4.47 22.26 -54.10
C TYR A 114 -5.30 22.94 -55.18
N ILE A 115 -5.64 24.22 -55.04
CA ILE A 115 -6.34 24.96 -56.10
C ILE A 115 -5.53 24.94 -57.40
N ASN A 116 -4.22 25.17 -57.34
CA ASN A 116 -3.35 25.15 -58.52
C ASN A 116 -3.33 23.76 -59.17
N GLN A 117 -3.14 22.70 -58.38
CA GLN A 117 -3.13 21.33 -58.90
C GLN A 117 -4.47 20.92 -59.52
N LEU A 118 -5.59 21.37 -58.95
CA LEU A 118 -6.92 21.09 -59.51
C LEU A 118 -7.16 21.86 -60.82
N LYS A 119 -6.66 23.10 -60.94
CA LYS A 119 -6.69 23.88 -62.19
C LYS A 119 -5.89 23.23 -63.32
N ASP A 120 -4.77 22.57 -62.99
CA ASP A 120 -3.97 21.85 -63.98
C ASP A 120 -4.70 20.63 -64.56
N VAL A 121 -5.71 20.10 -63.86
CA VAL A 121 -6.52 18.95 -64.29
C VAL A 121 -7.77 19.36 -65.05
N VAL A 122 -8.44 20.43 -64.61
CA VAL A 122 -9.66 20.92 -65.23
C VAL A 122 -9.74 22.44 -65.14
N ASP A 123 -10.19 23.07 -66.23
CA ASP A 123 -10.52 24.48 -66.20
C ASP A 123 -11.87 24.63 -65.47
N GLY A 124 -11.87 25.31 -64.32
CA GLY A 124 -12.98 25.29 -63.37
C GLY A 124 -13.14 26.61 -62.62
N ASP A 125 -14.36 26.85 -62.14
CA ASP A 125 -14.68 28.03 -61.32
C ASP A 125 -13.87 28.04 -60.02
N GLU A 126 -13.28 29.20 -59.68
CA GLU A 126 -12.43 29.34 -58.49
C GLU A 126 -13.16 29.02 -57.19
N THR A 127 -14.48 29.27 -57.13
CA THR A 127 -15.29 29.01 -55.94
C THR A 127 -15.50 27.50 -55.75
N GLU A 128 -15.74 26.76 -56.83
CA GLU A 128 -15.87 25.30 -56.78
C GLU A 128 -14.53 24.64 -56.43
N LEU A 129 -13.42 25.12 -56.99
CA LEU A 129 -12.08 24.64 -56.66
C LEU A 129 -11.73 24.89 -55.19
N LEU A 130 -12.09 26.05 -54.63
CA LEU A 130 -11.92 26.35 -53.21
C LEU A 130 -12.76 25.42 -52.32
N LYS A 131 -14.03 25.16 -52.69
CA LYS A 131 -14.90 24.21 -51.96
C LYS A 131 -14.31 22.81 -51.92
N MET A 132 -13.66 22.38 -53.00
CA MET A 132 -12.96 21.09 -53.07
C MET A 132 -11.68 21.13 -52.23
N ALA A 133 -10.86 22.17 -52.37
CA ALA A 133 -9.58 22.30 -51.69
C ALA A 133 -9.70 22.36 -50.16
N ILE A 134 -10.73 23.01 -49.62
CA ILE A 134 -11.00 23.05 -48.16
C ILE A 134 -11.30 21.67 -47.57
N ARG A 135 -11.77 20.71 -48.39
CA ARG A 135 -12.09 19.34 -47.94
C ARG A 135 -10.90 18.38 -48.04
N LEU A 136 -9.80 18.82 -48.64
CA LEU A 136 -8.61 18.00 -48.78
C LEU A 136 -7.80 17.99 -47.47
N PRO A 137 -6.99 16.93 -47.24
CA PRO A 137 -6.17 16.83 -46.03
C PRO A 137 -5.33 18.09 -45.80
N ASP A 138 -5.11 18.46 -44.53
CA ASP A 138 -4.26 19.59 -44.11
C ASP A 138 -4.71 21.00 -44.59
N ALA A 139 -5.86 21.13 -45.24
CA ALA A 139 -6.42 22.43 -45.68
C ALA A 139 -6.87 23.33 -44.51
N VAL A 140 -7.30 22.70 -43.42
CA VAL A 140 -7.59 23.37 -42.15
C VAL A 140 -6.57 22.86 -41.13
N THR A 141 -5.76 23.77 -40.63
CA THR A 141 -4.76 23.50 -39.60
C THR A 141 -5.23 24.09 -38.28
N THR A 142 -5.20 23.28 -37.24
CA THR A 142 -5.11 23.77 -35.87
C THR A 142 -3.66 24.18 -35.65
N GLU A 143 -3.40 25.49 -35.56
CA GLU A 143 -2.08 25.94 -35.08
C GLU A 143 -1.87 25.36 -33.69
N ARG A 144 -0.72 24.68 -33.49
CA ARG A 144 -0.27 24.34 -32.15
C ARG A 144 0.18 25.65 -31.52
N ASP A 145 -0.74 26.34 -30.86
CA ASP A 145 -0.35 27.44 -29.99
C ASP A 145 0.62 26.87 -28.94
N ASP A 146 1.74 27.58 -28.73
CA ASP A 146 2.60 27.32 -27.58
C ASP A 146 1.73 27.36 -26.33
N ILE A 147 1.96 26.42 -25.40
CA ILE A 147 1.18 26.33 -24.16
C ILE A 147 1.36 27.65 -23.43
N ASP A 148 0.26 28.36 -23.19
CA ASP A 148 0.27 29.58 -22.37
C ASP A 148 0.89 29.28 -21.00
N ASP A 149 1.85 30.10 -20.59
CA ASP A 149 2.60 29.89 -19.34
C ASP A 149 1.68 30.02 -18.11
N ASP A 150 0.65 30.86 -18.17
CA ASP A 150 -0.29 31.04 -17.05
C ASP A 150 -1.30 29.87 -16.97
N GLU A 151 -1.70 29.33 -18.12
CA GLU A 151 -2.41 28.06 -18.19
C GLU A 151 -1.58 26.91 -17.61
N TRP A 152 -0.30 26.82 -17.98
CA TRP A 152 0.59 25.77 -17.48
C TRP A 152 0.74 25.83 -15.96
N LYS A 153 0.95 27.02 -15.38
CA LYS A 153 1.00 27.19 -13.92
C LYS A 153 -0.29 26.72 -13.23
N SER A 154 -1.44 26.99 -13.85
CA SER A 154 -2.74 26.55 -13.33
C SER A 154 -2.86 25.03 -13.33
N ILE A 155 -2.39 24.38 -14.40
CA ILE A 155 -2.33 22.91 -14.51
C ILE A 155 -1.36 22.35 -13.45
N GLU A 156 -0.17 22.91 -13.33
CA GLU A 156 0.83 22.48 -12.35
C GLU A 156 0.29 22.53 -10.91
N SER A 157 -0.38 23.62 -10.56
CA SER A 157 -1.06 23.76 -9.26
C SER A 157 -2.12 22.67 -9.04
N GLU A 158 -2.89 22.31 -10.06
CA GLU A 158 -3.90 21.26 -9.94
C GLU A 158 -3.30 19.84 -9.92
N ILE A 159 -2.10 19.64 -10.49
CA ILE A 159 -1.34 18.40 -10.31
C ILE A 159 -0.92 18.27 -8.85
N ASP A 160 -0.46 19.35 -8.22
CA ASP A 160 -0.14 19.36 -6.78
C ASP A 160 -1.37 19.05 -5.91
N THR A 161 -2.54 19.59 -6.27
CA THR A 161 -3.81 19.24 -5.61
C THR A 161 -4.11 17.75 -5.72
N ALA A 162 -4.00 17.16 -6.92
CA ALA A 162 -4.21 15.73 -7.12
C ALA A 162 -3.17 14.88 -6.36
N LEU A 163 -1.91 15.34 -6.28
CA LEU A 163 -0.85 14.71 -5.48
C LEU A 163 -1.12 14.77 -3.98
N ASN A 164 -1.79 15.82 -3.49
CA ASN A 164 -2.21 15.88 -2.09
C ASN A 164 -3.38 14.92 -1.83
N HIS A 165 -4.36 14.85 -2.74
CA HIS A 165 -5.47 13.90 -2.63
C HIS A 165 -4.99 12.45 -2.57
N ILE A 166 -4.03 12.05 -3.42
CA ILE A 166 -3.50 10.67 -3.38
C ILE A 166 -2.73 10.37 -2.09
N LYS A 167 -2.03 11.35 -1.50
CA LYS A 167 -1.36 11.19 -0.21
C LYS A 167 -2.34 10.99 0.92
N THR A 168 -3.41 11.79 0.95
CA THR A 168 -4.50 11.63 1.94
C THR A 168 -5.15 10.26 1.80
N TYR A 169 -5.49 9.85 0.57
CA TYR A 169 -6.06 8.54 0.30
C TYR A 169 -5.18 7.39 0.82
N ARG A 170 -3.87 7.45 0.55
CA ARG A 170 -2.89 6.46 1.03
C ARG A 170 -2.80 6.41 2.56
N ALA A 171 -2.96 7.55 3.24
CA ALA A 171 -2.94 7.64 4.69
C ALA A 171 -4.22 7.05 5.30
N ASP A 172 -5.38 7.38 4.75
CA ASP A 172 -6.67 6.85 5.20
C ASP A 172 -6.74 5.32 5.04
N GLU A 173 -6.33 4.81 3.88
CA GLU A 173 -6.24 3.37 3.64
C GLU A 173 -5.20 2.70 4.55
N GLY A 174 -4.07 3.40 4.79
CA GLY A 174 -3.06 2.98 5.73
C GLY A 174 -3.59 2.79 7.17
N GLN A 175 -4.47 3.69 7.63
CA GLN A 175 -5.12 3.54 8.93
C GLN A 175 -6.03 2.31 8.99
N ILE A 176 -6.76 2.02 7.92
CA ILE A 176 -7.61 0.82 7.82
C ILE A 176 -6.75 -0.44 7.87
N LEU A 177 -5.65 -0.48 7.11
CA LEU A 177 -4.69 -1.59 7.12
C LEU A 177 -4.09 -1.80 8.51
N LYS A 178 -3.77 -0.71 9.22
CA LYS A 178 -3.21 -0.79 10.58
C LYS A 178 -4.18 -1.50 11.51
N GLN A 179 -5.44 -1.08 11.49
CA GLN A 179 -6.48 -1.68 12.33
C GLN A 179 -6.69 -3.16 11.99
N ASP A 180 -6.66 -3.52 10.70
CA ASP A 180 -6.75 -4.92 10.27
C ASP A 180 -5.59 -5.75 10.84
N PHE A 181 -4.35 -5.26 10.76
CA PHE A 181 -3.20 -5.93 11.36
C PHE A 181 -3.34 -6.11 12.87
N GLU A 182 -3.75 -5.08 13.60
CA GLU A 182 -3.96 -5.16 15.05
C GLU A 182 -4.99 -6.24 15.42
N ASN A 183 -6.11 -6.30 14.69
CA ASN A 183 -7.16 -7.30 14.89
C ASN A 183 -6.66 -8.73 14.60
N ARG A 184 -5.87 -8.91 13.55
CA ARG A 184 -5.29 -10.22 13.19
C ARG A 184 -4.26 -10.68 14.21
N ILE A 185 -3.38 -9.79 14.66
CA ILE A 185 -2.40 -10.10 15.71
C ILE A 185 -3.11 -10.44 17.02
N ALA A 186 -4.19 -9.75 17.37
CA ALA A 186 -5.02 -10.10 18.53
C ALA A 186 -5.61 -11.50 18.38
N THR A 187 -6.14 -11.85 17.19
CA THR A 187 -6.66 -13.19 16.90
C THR A 187 -5.57 -14.26 17.05
N LEU A 188 -4.36 -14.02 16.55
CA LEU A 188 -3.21 -14.92 16.73
C LEU A 188 -2.86 -15.11 18.21
N ARG A 189 -2.90 -14.04 19.01
CA ARG A 189 -2.65 -14.11 20.45
C ARG A 189 -3.73 -14.93 21.15
N ASP A 190 -5.01 -14.78 20.79
CA ASP A 190 -6.10 -15.58 21.35
C ASP A 190 -5.95 -17.07 21.01
N LEU A 191 -5.52 -17.39 19.78
CA LEU A 191 -5.22 -18.76 19.39
C LEU A 191 -4.02 -19.31 20.18
N LEU A 192 -2.99 -18.49 20.43
CA LEU A 192 -1.84 -18.88 21.25
C LEU A 192 -2.24 -19.17 22.69
N ASN A 193 -3.12 -18.36 23.28
CA ASN A 193 -3.65 -18.59 24.62
C ASN A 193 -4.38 -19.93 24.72
N LYS A 194 -5.19 -20.29 23.71
CA LYS A 194 -5.82 -21.62 23.64
C LYS A 194 -4.79 -22.76 23.54
N VAL A 195 -3.68 -22.55 22.82
CA VAL A 195 -2.57 -23.52 22.78
C VAL A 195 -1.93 -23.67 24.16
N ILE A 196 -1.72 -22.56 24.90
CA ILE A 196 -1.17 -22.57 26.26
C ILE A 196 -2.08 -23.34 27.21
N GLU A 197 -3.40 -23.10 27.16
CA GLU A 197 -4.39 -23.78 28.01
C GLU A 197 -4.45 -25.30 27.75
N MET A 198 -4.27 -25.72 26.50
CA MET A 198 -4.35 -27.14 26.11
C MET A 198 -3.04 -27.92 26.30
N ASP A 199 -1.91 -27.25 26.52
CA ASP A 199 -0.59 -27.89 26.58
C ASP A 199 -0.40 -28.82 27.80
N PRO A 200 -0.88 -28.49 29.03
CA PRO A 200 -0.79 -29.39 30.18
C PRO A 200 -1.52 -30.72 29.93
N ASP A 201 -2.76 -30.69 29.45
CA ASP A 201 -3.58 -31.88 29.19
C ASP A 201 -2.92 -32.83 28.17
N ARG A 202 -2.18 -32.25 27.22
CA ARG A 202 -1.42 -33.00 26.22
C ARG A 202 -0.24 -33.74 26.84
N ILE A 203 0.50 -33.10 27.73
CA ILE A 203 1.64 -33.72 28.43
C ILE A 203 1.15 -34.89 29.30
N ASP A 204 0.04 -34.69 30.02
CA ASP A 204 -0.57 -35.75 30.83
C ASP A 204 -1.09 -36.91 29.98
N GLY A 205 -1.70 -36.62 28.82
CA GLY A 205 -2.13 -37.65 27.86
C GLY A 205 -0.96 -38.46 27.27
N VAL A 206 0.19 -37.82 27.02
CA VAL A 206 1.41 -38.50 26.55
C VAL A 206 1.96 -39.40 27.65
N ARG A 207 2.04 -38.90 28.90
CA ARG A 207 2.49 -39.68 30.06
C ARG A 207 1.62 -40.92 30.25
N ALA A 208 0.30 -40.78 30.32
CA ALA A 208 -0.63 -41.89 30.51
C ALA A 208 -0.52 -42.96 29.40
N ARG A 209 -0.29 -42.54 28.15
CA ARG A 209 -0.09 -43.46 27.02
C ARG A 209 1.22 -44.24 27.13
N LEU A 210 2.30 -43.59 27.58
CA LEU A 210 3.60 -44.23 27.81
C LEU A 210 3.53 -45.22 28.97
N GLU A 211 2.93 -44.81 30.09
CA GLU A 211 2.70 -45.67 31.27
C GLU A 211 1.87 -46.92 30.91
N LYS A 212 0.79 -46.75 30.14
CA LYS A 212 -0.03 -47.87 29.66
C LYS A 212 0.76 -48.81 28.75
N GLY A 213 1.53 -48.27 27.81
CA GLY A 213 2.35 -49.07 26.90
C GLY A 213 3.39 -49.92 27.63
N ILE A 214 3.86 -49.48 28.81
CA ILE A 214 4.80 -50.23 29.65
C ILE A 214 4.09 -51.25 30.52
N ALA A 215 2.92 -50.92 31.07
CA ALA A 215 2.10 -51.88 31.80
C ALA A 215 1.72 -53.11 30.95
N ASP A 216 1.59 -52.93 29.63
CA ASP A 216 1.29 -54.00 28.68
C ASP A 216 2.52 -54.90 28.34
N ILE A 217 3.74 -54.47 28.70
CA ILE A 217 4.98 -55.25 28.50
C ILE A 217 5.22 -56.15 29.72
N LYS A 218 5.21 -57.48 29.52
CA LYS A 218 5.35 -58.49 30.59
C LYS A 218 6.79 -58.73 31.09
N GLU A 219 7.79 -58.14 30.44
CA GLU A 219 9.20 -58.24 30.86
C GLU A 219 9.56 -57.18 31.90
N LYS A 220 10.56 -57.46 32.74
CA LYS A 220 11.15 -56.47 33.66
C LYS A 220 11.77 -55.34 32.84
N VAL A 221 11.06 -54.22 32.75
CA VAL A 221 11.58 -53.00 32.13
C VAL A 221 12.62 -52.37 33.06
N ASP A 222 13.73 -51.90 32.49
CA ASP A 222 14.72 -51.09 33.20
C ASP A 222 14.13 -49.69 33.44
N GLU A 223 13.77 -49.41 34.69
CA GLU A 223 13.17 -48.13 35.11
C GLU A 223 14.07 -46.92 34.75
N ASN A 224 15.40 -47.05 34.86
CA ASN A 224 16.31 -45.96 34.50
C ASN A 224 16.25 -45.65 32.99
N ARG A 225 16.18 -46.69 32.16
CA ARG A 225 16.07 -46.51 30.70
C ARG A 225 14.71 -45.91 30.33
N PHE A 226 13.65 -46.29 31.04
CA PHE A 226 12.33 -45.71 30.82
C PHE A 226 12.29 -44.22 31.18
N GLU A 227 12.81 -43.83 32.35
CA GLU A 227 12.86 -42.42 32.75
C GLU A 227 13.66 -41.57 31.76
N GLN A 228 14.78 -42.09 31.24
CA GLN A 228 15.56 -41.41 30.20
C GLN A 228 14.77 -41.20 28.90
N GLU A 229 14.06 -42.22 28.42
CA GLU A 229 13.21 -42.10 27.22
C GLU A 229 12.05 -41.13 27.46
N LEU A 230 11.44 -41.14 28.66
CA LEU A 230 10.37 -40.22 29.03
C LEU A 230 10.85 -38.76 28.99
N VAL A 231 12.03 -38.48 29.56
CA VAL A 231 12.67 -37.15 29.49
C VAL A 231 12.92 -36.75 28.04
N TYR A 232 13.49 -37.66 27.22
CA TYR A 232 13.72 -37.40 25.80
C TYR A 232 12.43 -37.07 25.04
N TYR A 233 11.34 -37.80 25.28
CA TYR A 233 10.04 -37.50 24.65
C TYR A 233 9.44 -36.18 25.14
N ILE A 234 9.56 -35.86 26.44
CA ILE A 234 9.09 -34.57 26.97
C ILE A 234 9.84 -33.42 26.31
N GLU A 235 11.18 -33.47 26.24
CA GLU A 235 11.98 -32.44 25.56
C GLU A 235 11.63 -32.33 24.08
N LYS A 236 11.47 -33.47 23.39
CA LYS A 236 11.11 -33.49 21.97
C LYS A 236 9.74 -32.87 21.68
N PHE A 237 8.82 -32.99 22.63
CA PHE A 237 7.45 -32.49 22.52
C PHE A 237 7.23 -31.17 23.24
N ASP A 238 8.27 -30.59 23.85
CA ASP A 238 8.19 -29.31 24.54
C ASP A 238 8.11 -28.15 23.54
N ILE A 239 7.06 -27.35 23.70
CA ILE A 239 6.76 -26.16 22.90
C ILE A 239 6.89 -24.87 23.73
N THR A 240 7.44 -24.94 24.94
CA THR A 240 7.53 -23.80 25.87
C THR A 240 8.30 -22.63 25.26
N GLU A 241 9.42 -22.92 24.61
CA GLU A 241 10.24 -21.90 23.96
C GLU A 241 9.50 -21.25 22.79
N GLU A 242 8.85 -22.06 21.94
CA GLU A 242 8.10 -21.57 20.78
C GLU A 242 6.92 -20.67 21.19
N LYS A 243 6.21 -21.00 22.28
CA LYS A 243 5.12 -20.17 22.81
C LYS A 243 5.62 -18.78 23.23
N VAL A 244 6.75 -18.73 23.95
CA VAL A 244 7.36 -17.48 24.41
C VAL A 244 7.91 -16.68 23.23
N ARG A 245 8.60 -17.31 22.28
CA ARG A 245 9.11 -16.64 21.08
C ARG A 245 7.96 -16.09 20.22
N LEU A 246 6.90 -16.86 20.03
CA LEU A 246 5.73 -16.42 19.28
C LEU A 246 5.09 -15.19 19.94
N ASP A 247 4.82 -15.19 21.25
CA ASP A 247 4.27 -14.01 21.92
C ASP A 247 5.18 -12.78 21.80
N ASN A 248 6.50 -12.97 21.95
CA ASN A 248 7.48 -11.91 21.74
C ASN A 248 7.42 -11.35 20.30
N HIS A 249 7.29 -12.20 19.28
CA HIS A 249 7.15 -11.76 17.90
C HIS A 249 5.83 -11.02 17.65
N LEU A 250 4.72 -11.45 18.26
CA LEU A 250 3.43 -10.75 18.19
C LEU A 250 3.52 -9.35 18.84
N ASN A 251 4.17 -9.24 20.00
CA ASN A 251 4.44 -7.96 20.66
C ASN A 251 5.33 -7.07 19.78
N TYR A 252 6.40 -7.64 19.22
CA TYR A 252 7.33 -6.91 18.38
C TYR A 252 6.70 -6.43 17.06
N PHE A 253 5.74 -7.18 16.52
CA PHE A 253 4.95 -6.77 15.36
C PHE A 253 4.16 -5.49 15.68
N ILE A 254 3.41 -5.48 16.79
CA ILE A 254 2.61 -4.31 17.22
C ILE A 254 3.49 -3.11 17.54
N SER A 255 4.62 -3.29 18.23
CA SER A 255 5.54 -2.19 18.50
C SER A 255 6.14 -1.63 17.20
N SER A 256 6.46 -2.50 16.25
CA SER A 256 7.01 -2.08 14.95
C SER A 256 5.98 -1.35 14.11
N LEU A 257 4.72 -1.81 14.12
CA LEU A 257 3.60 -1.16 13.44
C LEU A 257 3.34 0.26 13.94
N ASN A 258 3.64 0.53 15.21
CA ASN A 258 3.50 1.83 15.86
C ASN A 258 4.78 2.68 15.83
N SER A 259 5.86 2.19 15.22
CA SER A 259 7.15 2.89 15.16
C SER A 259 7.29 3.77 13.91
N ASP A 260 8.11 4.81 13.99
CA ASP A 260 8.35 5.75 12.89
C ASP A 260 9.05 5.11 11.67
N ASP A 261 9.72 3.97 11.86
CA ASP A 261 10.37 3.16 10.81
C ASP A 261 9.51 1.94 10.43
N SER A 262 8.18 2.05 10.59
CA SER A 262 7.25 1.01 10.17
C SER A 262 7.22 0.91 8.64
N ASN A 263 8.09 0.06 8.09
CA ASN A 263 8.14 -0.26 6.67
C ASN A 263 7.67 -1.70 6.43
N GLY A 264 7.04 -1.95 5.27
CA GLY A 264 6.50 -3.27 4.92
C GLY A 264 7.56 -4.39 4.94
N LYS A 265 8.84 -4.08 4.74
CA LYS A 265 9.93 -5.06 4.79
C LYS A 265 10.17 -5.59 6.20
N LYS A 266 10.25 -4.71 7.20
CA LYS A 266 10.49 -5.06 8.60
C LYS A 266 9.34 -5.92 9.14
N LEU A 267 8.09 -5.50 8.91
CA LEU A 267 6.90 -6.28 9.24
C LEU A 267 6.90 -7.64 8.49
N GLY A 268 7.40 -7.64 7.25
CA GLY A 268 7.68 -8.83 6.45
C GLY A 268 8.54 -9.86 7.17
N PHE A 269 9.68 -9.43 7.71
CA PHE A 269 10.58 -10.31 8.46
C PHE A 269 9.94 -10.82 9.75
N ILE A 270 9.24 -9.97 10.50
CA ILE A 270 8.58 -10.38 11.75
C ILE A 270 7.52 -11.46 11.45
N SER A 271 6.74 -11.30 10.39
CA SER A 271 5.75 -12.28 9.95
C SER A 271 6.38 -13.63 9.57
N GLN A 272 7.60 -13.62 9.02
CA GLN A 272 8.33 -14.86 8.75
C GLN A 272 8.70 -15.59 10.04
N GLU A 273 9.20 -14.87 11.04
CA GLU A 273 9.53 -15.47 12.34
C GLU A 273 8.28 -15.98 13.07
N ILE A 274 7.16 -15.24 13.05
CA ILE A 274 5.85 -15.72 13.53
C ILE A 274 5.50 -17.06 12.86
N GLY A 275 5.65 -17.15 11.54
CA GLY A 275 5.40 -18.37 10.78
C GLY A 275 6.32 -19.53 11.14
N ARG A 276 7.59 -19.27 11.45
CA ARG A 276 8.53 -20.30 11.92
C ARG A 276 8.06 -20.90 13.23
N GLU A 277 7.67 -20.07 14.19
CA GLU A 277 7.20 -20.55 15.49
C GLU A 277 5.90 -21.35 15.38
N ILE A 278 4.92 -20.86 14.60
CA ILE A 278 3.67 -21.60 14.35
C ILE A 278 3.94 -22.98 13.72
N ASN A 279 4.89 -23.06 12.78
CA ASN A 279 5.27 -24.32 12.16
C ASN A 279 5.93 -25.29 13.16
N THR A 280 6.81 -24.78 14.02
CA THR A 280 7.49 -25.60 15.04
C THR A 280 6.52 -26.11 16.10
N ILE A 281 5.60 -25.26 16.57
CA ILE A 281 4.48 -25.68 17.44
C ILE A 281 3.73 -26.82 16.75
N GLY A 282 3.26 -26.63 15.52
CA GLY A 282 2.58 -27.67 14.75
C GLY A 282 3.37 -28.97 14.64
N ALA A 283 4.67 -28.92 14.36
CA ALA A 283 5.50 -30.11 14.22
C ALA A 283 5.69 -30.87 15.56
N LYS A 284 5.79 -30.14 16.67
CA LYS A 284 6.03 -30.70 18.01
C LYS A 284 4.76 -31.11 18.77
N SER A 285 3.60 -30.53 18.47
CA SER A 285 2.39 -30.76 19.27
C SER A 285 1.85 -32.19 19.16
N ASN A 286 1.93 -32.82 17.98
CA ASN A 286 1.36 -34.16 17.69
C ASN A 286 -0.01 -34.46 18.36
N TYR A 287 -0.89 -33.44 18.40
CA TYR A 287 -2.18 -33.49 19.09
C TYR A 287 -3.25 -32.83 18.22
N ALA A 288 -4.25 -33.60 17.80
CA ALA A 288 -5.19 -33.17 16.76
C ALA A 288 -5.97 -31.88 17.08
N PRO A 289 -6.45 -31.66 18.32
CA PRO A 289 -7.07 -30.39 18.68
C PRO A 289 -6.13 -29.19 18.55
N MET A 290 -4.85 -29.34 18.89
CA MET A 290 -3.84 -28.28 18.75
C MET A 290 -3.47 -28.04 17.28
N GLN A 291 -3.47 -29.08 16.43
CA GLN A 291 -3.28 -28.93 14.97
C GLN A 291 -4.35 -28.03 14.34
N LYS A 292 -5.61 -28.11 14.81
CA LYS A 292 -6.68 -27.23 14.32
C LYS A 292 -6.37 -25.76 14.60
N LEU A 293 -5.86 -25.45 15.80
CA LEU A 293 -5.45 -24.08 16.16
C LEU A 293 -4.26 -23.63 15.30
N VAL A 294 -3.27 -24.50 15.07
CA VAL A 294 -2.12 -24.20 14.21
C VAL A 294 -2.57 -23.87 12.78
N VAL A 295 -3.53 -24.60 12.22
CA VAL A 295 -4.07 -24.29 10.88
C VAL A 295 -4.76 -22.92 10.86
N GLN A 296 -5.53 -22.58 11.90
CA GLN A 296 -6.15 -21.26 12.03
C GLN A 296 -5.10 -20.14 12.15
N MET A 297 -4.03 -20.36 12.91
CA MET A 297 -2.93 -19.41 13.01
C MET A 297 -2.23 -19.19 11.65
N LYS A 298 -2.04 -20.27 10.88
CA LYS A 298 -1.45 -20.16 9.53
C LYS A 298 -2.33 -19.36 8.58
N ASP A 299 -3.65 -19.58 8.64
CA ASP A 299 -4.62 -18.83 7.83
C ASP A 299 -4.58 -17.32 8.15
N GLU A 300 -4.61 -16.96 9.44
CA GLU A 300 -4.49 -15.55 9.84
C GLU A 300 -3.14 -14.93 9.46
N LEU A 301 -2.04 -15.69 9.60
CA LEU A 301 -0.72 -15.22 9.17
C LEU A 301 -0.66 -14.98 7.66
N GLU A 302 -1.31 -15.81 6.84
CA GLU A 302 -1.31 -15.62 5.39
C GLU A 302 -2.06 -14.36 5.00
N LYS A 303 -3.22 -14.09 5.63
CA LYS A 303 -3.95 -12.82 5.45
C LYS A 303 -3.10 -11.61 5.84
N ILE A 304 -2.30 -11.69 6.91
CA ILE A 304 -1.31 -10.65 7.26
C ILE A 304 -0.31 -10.45 6.11
N LYS A 305 0.27 -11.54 5.58
CA LYS A 305 1.25 -11.43 4.47
C LYS A 305 0.67 -10.83 3.21
N GLU A 306 -0.57 -11.18 2.86
CA GLU A 306 -1.27 -10.59 1.71
C GLU A 306 -1.43 -9.07 1.88
N GLN A 307 -1.91 -8.62 3.05
CA GLN A 307 -2.09 -7.19 3.31
C GLN A 307 -0.77 -6.43 3.41
N MET A 308 0.31 -7.08 3.88
CA MET A 308 1.63 -6.46 3.91
C MET A 308 2.16 -6.07 2.54
N LEU A 309 1.71 -6.74 1.46
CA LEU A 309 2.08 -6.34 0.10
C LEU A 309 1.58 -4.92 -0.21
N ASN A 310 0.52 -4.46 0.44
CA ASN A 310 -0.08 -3.14 0.21
C ASN A 310 0.55 -2.03 1.07
N VAL A 311 1.51 -2.34 1.95
CA VAL A 311 2.18 -1.37 2.84
C VAL A 311 3.47 -0.84 2.20
N LEU A 312 3.61 0.49 2.12
CA LEU A 312 4.73 1.19 1.47
C LEU A 312 6.12 0.87 2.06
#